data_AF-A0A938KF73-F1
#
_entry.id   AF-A0A938KF73-F1
#
_cell.length_a   1.000
_cell.length_b   1.000
_cell.length_c   1.000
_cell.angle_alpha   90.00
_cell.angle_beta   90.00
_cell.angle_gamma   90.00
#
_symmetry.space_group_name_H-M   'P 1'
#
loop_
_entity.id
_entity.type
_entity.pdbx_description
1 polymer ?
#
loop_
_entity_poly.entity_id
_entity_poly.type
_entity_poly.pdbx_seq_one_letter_code
_entity_poly.pdbx_strand_id
1 'polypeptide(L)'
;MGLPLIKLSAEEEAQLTQTIEMFEVILQGQPSDFQTLEILKEAYGKLGREDGLIATSKRLAGAYASNGQLSSAIMEYEGLLQHKPDDEEVQNALAEIEASASGISGNEQAEEIAQDPSTQGKRIARCIDDGSKGLHKIFVEGKLITQFDWDNCWKAVDYDAPTGTISPSFIQNLADRSIMPVERALRILMDKGKFGFIPLNRYDIDLDSARKFDADVCRRWCMLPFDRMSKTVLVATSNPFSLQAALELEQSVPGQRCLFYIAPPADIIKGIQTCFR
;
A
#
# COMPACT_ATOMS: atom_id res chain seq x y z
N MET A 1 -9.47 26.46 -17.01
CA MET A 1 -8.24 27.14 -16.57
C MET A 1 -7.15 26.10 -16.54
N GLY A 2 -6.21 26.16 -17.49
CA GLY A 2 -5.14 25.17 -17.62
C GLY A 2 -4.19 25.24 -16.42
N LEU A 3 -4.01 24.10 -15.75
CA LEU A 3 -2.97 23.94 -14.74
C LEU A 3 -1.62 24.32 -15.34
N PRO A 4 -0.75 25.04 -14.60
CA PRO A 4 0.57 25.39 -15.10
C PRO A 4 1.35 24.11 -15.39
N LEU A 5 1.69 23.89 -16.67
CA LEU A 5 2.64 22.87 -17.10
C LEU A 5 3.97 23.16 -16.43
N ILE A 6 4.23 22.49 -15.30
CA ILE A 6 5.58 22.34 -14.78
C ILE A 6 6.34 21.68 -15.92
N LYS A 7 7.24 22.42 -16.57
CA LYS A 7 8.16 21.84 -17.55
C LYS A 7 8.98 20.80 -16.81
N LEU A 8 8.71 19.53 -17.07
CA LEU A 8 9.52 18.44 -16.55
C LEU A 8 10.95 18.59 -17.08
N SER A 9 11.91 18.29 -16.23
CA SER A 9 13.30 18.16 -16.67
C SER A 9 13.46 16.88 -17.51
N ALA A 10 14.47 16.85 -18.38
CA ALA A 10 14.75 15.67 -19.22
C ALA A 10 15.03 14.41 -18.39
N GLU A 11 15.55 14.57 -17.16
CA GLU A 11 15.79 13.48 -16.22
C GLU A 11 14.48 12.95 -15.63
N GLU A 12 13.54 13.83 -15.25
CA GLU A 12 12.21 13.43 -14.78
C GLU A 12 11.38 12.76 -15.89
N GLU A 13 11.48 13.24 -17.14
CA GLU A 13 10.80 12.59 -18.28
C GLU A 13 11.35 11.18 -18.54
N ALA A 14 12.67 11.00 -18.44
CA ALA A 14 13.31 9.70 -18.59
C ALA A 14 12.90 8.74 -17.46
N GLN A 15 12.89 9.23 -16.21
CA GLN A 15 12.42 8.45 -15.06
C GLN A 15 10.97 8.01 -15.23
N LEU A 16 10.06 8.93 -15.59
CA LEU A 16 8.64 8.58 -15.80
C LEU A 16 8.45 7.59 -16.95
N THR A 17 9.26 7.69 -18.01
CA THR A 17 9.20 6.74 -19.12
C THR A 17 9.64 5.35 -18.67
N GLN A 18 10.73 5.26 -17.90
CA GLN A 18 11.20 4.00 -17.33
C GLN A 18 10.18 3.40 -16.35
N THR A 19 9.54 4.24 -15.52
CA THR A 19 8.43 3.84 -14.65
C THR A 19 7.32 3.19 -15.47
N ILE A 20 6.89 3.82 -16.56
CA ILE A 20 5.84 3.24 -17.40
C ILE A 20 6.22 1.85 -17.92
N GLU A 21 7.41 1.71 -18.52
CA GLU A 21 7.86 0.42 -19.07
C GLU A 21 7.89 -0.68 -18.00
N MET A 22 8.41 -0.37 -16.81
CA MET A 22 8.51 -1.34 -15.72
C MET A 22 7.13 -1.75 -15.18
N PHE A 23 6.26 -0.77 -14.93
CA PHE A 23 4.95 -1.03 -14.34
C PHE A 23 3.96 -1.65 -15.32
N GLU A 24 4.11 -1.42 -16.63
CA GLU A 24 3.35 -2.17 -17.63
C GLU A 24 3.68 -3.66 -17.63
N VAL A 25 4.95 -4.03 -17.39
CA VAL A 25 5.34 -5.44 -17.24
C VAL A 25 4.70 -6.05 -15.99
N ILE A 26 4.59 -5.31 -14.89
CA ILE A 26 3.89 -5.78 -13.68
C ILE A 26 2.42 -6.08 -14.00
N LEU A 27 1.75 -5.22 -14.77
CA LEU A 27 0.37 -5.44 -15.19
C LEU A 27 0.18 -6.62 -16.15
N GLN A 28 1.22 -7.11 -16.83
CA GLN A 28 1.12 -8.35 -17.60
C GLN A 28 0.92 -9.56 -16.67
N GLY A 29 1.54 -9.55 -15.49
CA GLY A 29 1.38 -10.59 -14.47
C GLY A 29 0.14 -10.38 -13.59
N GLN A 30 -0.21 -9.12 -13.30
CA GLN A 30 -1.31 -8.76 -12.40
C GLN A 30 -2.17 -7.63 -13.02
N PRO A 31 -3.09 -7.95 -13.97
CA PRO A 31 -3.79 -6.94 -14.75
C PRO A 31 -4.68 -5.96 -13.97
N SER A 32 -5.07 -6.33 -12.75
CA SER A 32 -6.00 -5.60 -11.87
C SER A 32 -5.32 -5.03 -10.61
N ASP A 33 -3.98 -4.94 -10.59
CA ASP A 33 -3.26 -4.26 -9.51
C ASP A 33 -3.55 -2.75 -9.55
N PHE A 34 -4.45 -2.30 -8.68
CA PHE A 34 -4.92 -0.92 -8.60
C PHE A 34 -3.79 0.05 -8.22
N GLN A 35 -2.81 -0.39 -7.42
CA GLN A 35 -1.69 0.47 -7.02
C GLN A 35 -0.78 0.77 -8.22
N THR A 36 -0.47 -0.26 -9.00
CA THR A 36 0.29 -0.10 -10.23
C THR A 36 -0.47 0.78 -11.25
N LEU A 37 -1.78 0.61 -11.35
CA LEU A 37 -2.63 1.43 -12.23
C LEU A 37 -2.65 2.91 -11.79
N GLU A 38 -2.67 3.22 -10.49
CA GLU A 38 -2.56 4.60 -9.99
C GLU A 38 -1.23 5.27 -10.41
N ILE A 39 -0.11 4.54 -10.29
CA ILE A 39 1.21 5.06 -10.69
C ILE A 39 1.26 5.33 -12.19
N LEU A 40 0.79 4.37 -13.00
CA LEU A 40 0.77 4.53 -14.45
C LEU A 40 -0.12 5.71 -14.86
N LYS A 41 -1.28 5.88 -14.21
CA LYS A 41 -2.16 7.03 -14.43
C LYS A 41 -1.44 8.34 -14.12
N GLU A 42 -0.76 8.45 -12.97
CA GLU A 42 0.00 9.66 -12.63
C GLU A 42 1.15 9.92 -13.62
N ALA A 43 1.91 8.88 -13.99
CA ALA A 43 3.03 8.98 -14.93
C ALA A 43 2.57 9.40 -16.32
N TYR A 44 1.51 8.79 -16.84
CA TYR A 44 0.90 9.16 -18.11
C TYR A 44 0.37 10.60 -18.10
N GLY A 45 -0.27 11.01 -17.00
CA GLY A 45 -0.75 12.39 -16.82
C GLY A 45 0.38 13.42 -16.83
N LYS A 46 1.50 13.13 -16.15
CA LYS A 46 2.67 14.03 -16.12
C LYS A 46 3.37 14.14 -17.47
N LEU A 47 3.47 13.05 -18.22
CA LEU A 47 4.05 13.07 -19.56
C LEU A 47 3.09 13.63 -20.63
N GLY A 48 1.86 14.01 -20.26
CA GLY A 48 0.85 14.48 -21.20
C GLY A 48 0.38 13.41 -22.20
N ARG A 49 0.58 12.13 -21.87
CA ARG A 49 0.18 10.97 -22.69
C ARG A 49 -1.28 10.62 -22.39
N GLU A 50 -2.18 11.38 -23.00
CA GLU A 50 -3.62 11.34 -22.71
C GLU A 50 -4.28 9.97 -22.98
N ASP A 51 -3.91 9.29 -24.05
CA ASP A 51 -4.46 7.95 -24.36
C ASP A 51 -4.12 6.91 -23.27
N GLY A 52 -2.87 6.93 -22.80
CA GLY A 52 -2.40 6.04 -21.73
C GLY A 52 -3.06 6.36 -20.39
N LEU A 53 -3.25 7.64 -20.08
CA LEU A 53 -3.96 8.11 -18.89
C LEU A 53 -5.39 7.56 -18.84
N ILE A 54 -6.12 7.70 -19.96
CA ILE A 54 -7.52 7.29 -20.07
C ILE A 54 -7.66 5.77 -20.00
N ALA A 55 -6.85 5.03 -20.76
CA ALA A 55 -6.86 3.57 -20.75
C ALA A 55 -6.55 3.01 -19.35
N THR A 56 -5.58 3.61 -18.66
CA THR A 56 -5.20 3.21 -17.30
C THR A 56 -6.29 3.54 -16.29
N SER A 57 -6.91 4.71 -16.39
CA SER A 57 -8.01 5.13 -15.52
C SER A 57 -9.26 4.23 -15.65
N LYS A 58 -9.60 3.79 -16.86
CA LYS A 58 -10.68 2.79 -17.07
C LYS A 58 -10.39 1.47 -16.36
N ARG A 59 -9.16 0.96 -16.52
CA ARG A 59 -8.72 -0.27 -15.86
C ARG A 59 -8.70 -0.14 -14.34
N LEU A 60 -8.30 1.03 -13.83
CA LEU A 60 -8.30 1.35 -12.39
C LEU A 60 -9.71 1.34 -11.81
N ALA A 61 -10.66 2.00 -12.49
CA ALA A 61 -12.06 2.02 -12.09
C ALA A 61 -12.67 0.60 -12.09
N GLY A 62 -12.38 -0.21 -13.11
CA GLY A 62 -12.75 -1.62 -13.14
C GLY A 62 -12.12 -2.45 -12.01
N ALA A 63 -10.86 -2.19 -11.68
CA ALA A 63 -10.18 -2.84 -10.55
C ALA A 63 -10.86 -2.49 -9.22
N TYR A 64 -11.20 -1.22 -8.97
CA TYR A 64 -11.97 -0.82 -7.77
C TYR A 64 -13.34 -1.48 -7.70
N ALA A 65 -14.08 -1.51 -8.82
CA ALA A 65 -15.41 -2.13 -8.88
C ALA A 65 -15.34 -3.63 -8.55
N SER A 66 -14.39 -4.35 -9.17
CA SER A 66 -14.17 -5.78 -8.90
C SER A 66 -13.73 -6.08 -7.46
N ASN A 67 -13.22 -5.07 -6.76
CA ASN A 67 -12.80 -5.15 -5.36
C ASN A 67 -13.89 -4.71 -4.38
N GLY A 68 -15.09 -4.35 -4.87
CA GLY A 68 -16.20 -3.85 -4.06
C GLY A 68 -16.05 -2.41 -3.58
N GLN A 69 -15.04 -1.68 -4.05
CA GLN A 69 -14.82 -0.27 -3.75
C GLN A 69 -15.64 0.61 -4.68
N LEU A 70 -16.98 0.49 -4.60
CA LEU A 70 -17.91 1.09 -5.55
C LEU A 70 -17.81 2.62 -5.60
N SER A 71 -17.66 3.29 -4.44
CA SER A 71 -17.54 4.75 -4.39
C SER A 71 -16.29 5.27 -5.12
N SER A 72 -15.15 4.59 -4.98
CA SER A 72 -13.92 4.92 -5.69
C SER A 72 -14.04 4.65 -7.19
N ALA A 73 -14.72 3.56 -7.57
CA ALA A 73 -14.97 3.22 -8.96
C ALA A 73 -15.87 4.27 -9.64
N ILE A 74 -16.96 4.69 -8.98
CA ILE A 74 -17.88 5.72 -9.48
C ILE A 74 -17.11 7.03 -9.69
N MET A 75 -16.38 7.51 -8.68
CA MET A 75 -15.64 8.77 -8.76
C MET A 75 -14.62 8.77 -9.91
N GLU A 76 -13.94 7.63 -10.14
CA GLU A 76 -12.97 7.51 -11.23
C GLU A 76 -13.65 7.52 -12.62
N TYR A 77 -14.77 6.80 -12.77
CA TYR A 77 -15.56 6.80 -14.01
C TYR A 77 -16.23 8.16 -14.29
N GLU A 78 -16.74 8.85 -13.28
CA GLU A 78 -17.26 10.22 -13.42
C GLU A 78 -16.15 11.18 -13.87
N GLY A 79 -14.95 11.05 -13.30
CA GLY A 79 -13.78 11.80 -13.73
C GLY A 79 -13.46 11.58 -15.21
N LEU A 80 -13.56 10.34 -15.70
CA LEU A 80 -13.40 10.03 -17.12
C LEU A 80 -14.46 10.69 -17.99
N LEU A 81 -15.73 10.69 -17.58
CA LEU A 81 -16.83 11.30 -18.33
C LEU A 81 -16.73 12.82 -18.41
N GLN A 82 -16.08 13.48 -17.45
CA GLN A 82 -15.77 14.92 -17.55
C GLN A 82 -14.82 15.23 -18.73
N HIS A 83 -13.95 14.29 -19.10
CA HIS A 83 -13.00 14.44 -20.21
C HIS A 83 -13.51 13.83 -21.52
N LYS A 84 -14.22 12.70 -21.47
CA LYS A 84 -14.86 12.02 -22.61
C LYS A 84 -16.33 11.71 -22.29
N PRO A 85 -17.24 12.69 -22.49
CA PRO A 85 -18.65 12.56 -22.12
C PRO A 85 -19.38 11.43 -22.86
N ASP A 86 -18.95 11.13 -24.08
CA ASP A 86 -19.60 10.17 -24.98
C ASP A 86 -18.99 8.75 -24.92
N ASP A 87 -18.22 8.44 -23.87
CA ASP A 87 -17.62 7.10 -23.71
C ASP A 87 -18.67 6.07 -23.25
N GLU A 88 -19.32 5.41 -24.21
CA GLU A 88 -20.38 4.42 -23.96
C GLU A 88 -19.95 3.29 -23.02
N GLU A 89 -18.68 2.88 -23.07
CA GLU A 89 -18.14 1.81 -22.19
C GLU A 89 -18.15 2.26 -20.72
N VAL A 90 -17.73 3.50 -20.46
CA VAL A 90 -17.71 4.09 -19.11
C VAL A 90 -19.13 4.33 -18.60
N GLN A 91 -20.03 4.83 -19.44
CA GLN A 91 -21.44 5.03 -19.08
C GLN A 91 -22.12 3.71 -18.69
N ASN A 92 -21.90 2.65 -19.47
CA ASN A 92 -22.45 1.33 -19.18
C ASN A 92 -21.89 0.74 -17.87
N ALA A 93 -20.58 0.83 -17.65
CA ALA A 93 -19.94 0.34 -16.44
C ALA A 93 -20.41 1.10 -15.19
N LEU A 94 -20.59 2.42 -15.29
CA LEU A 94 -21.08 3.26 -14.21
C LEU A 94 -22.54 2.92 -13.87
N ALA A 95 -23.41 2.73 -14.87
CA ALA A 95 -24.80 2.33 -14.67
C ALA A 95 -24.93 0.95 -13.97
N GLU A 96 -24.06 -0.01 -14.31
CA GLU A 96 -24.03 -1.34 -13.66
C GLU A 96 -23.61 -1.25 -12.18
N ILE A 97 -22.63 -0.37 -11.88
CA ILE A 97 -22.16 -0.12 -10.52
C ILE A 97 -23.22 0.60 -9.68
N GLU A 98 -23.91 1.60 -10.24
CA GLU A 98 -24.99 2.31 -9.56
C GLU A 98 -26.19 1.40 -9.26
N ALA A 99 -26.55 0.51 -10.20
CA ALA A 99 -27.59 -0.50 -9.98
C ALA A 99 -27.19 -1.47 -8.84
N SER A 100 -25.92 -1.85 -8.77
CA SER A 100 -25.37 -2.70 -7.72
C SER A 100 -25.32 -1.98 -6.36
N ALA A 101 -24.95 -0.70 -6.35
CA ALA A 101 -24.90 0.14 -5.15
C ALA A 101 -26.31 0.41 -4.58
N SER A 102 -27.30 0.65 -5.46
CA SER A 102 -28.70 0.87 -5.07
C SER A 102 -29.34 -0.36 -4.42
N GLY A 103 -28.85 -1.58 -4.74
CA GLY A 103 -29.25 -2.82 -4.05
C GLY A 103 -28.59 -3.01 -2.67
N ILE A 104 -27.55 -2.23 -2.35
CA ILE A 104 -26.73 -2.36 -1.13
C ILE A 104 -27.04 -1.26 -0.10
N SER A 105 -27.89 -0.27 -0.41
CA SER A 105 -28.36 0.81 0.49
C SER A 105 -29.11 0.36 1.76
N GLY A 106 -29.01 -0.91 2.17
CA GLY A 106 -29.48 -1.42 3.45
C GLY A 106 -28.39 -1.64 4.52
N ASN A 107 -27.10 -1.35 4.27
CA ASN A 107 -26.07 -1.64 5.28
C ASN A 107 -24.83 -0.74 5.24
N GLU A 108 -25.01 0.55 4.97
CA GLU A 108 -24.00 1.56 5.31
C GLU A 108 -24.13 1.89 6.80
N GLN A 109 -23.57 1.03 7.66
CA GLN A 109 -23.23 1.45 9.01
C GLN A 109 -22.01 2.36 8.92
N ALA A 110 -22.30 3.66 8.82
CA ALA A 110 -21.47 4.69 9.40
C ALA A 110 -21.23 4.34 10.87
N GLU A 111 -20.00 3.97 11.23
CA GLU A 111 -19.59 3.91 12.63
C GLU A 111 -19.47 5.34 13.16
N GLU A 112 -20.58 5.81 13.73
CA GLU A 112 -20.64 6.95 14.65
C GLU A 112 -19.70 6.70 15.84
N ILE A 113 -18.73 7.59 15.99
CA ILE A 113 -17.86 7.68 17.15
C ILE A 113 -18.70 8.20 18.33
N ALA A 114 -19.20 7.29 19.16
CA ALA A 114 -19.81 7.64 20.43
C ALA A 114 -18.72 8.08 21.43
N GLN A 115 -18.70 9.38 21.75
CA GLN A 115 -17.96 9.92 22.90
C GLN A 115 -18.81 9.75 24.16
N ASP A 116 -18.25 9.14 25.20
CA ASP A 116 -18.75 9.29 26.57
C ASP A 116 -17.60 9.73 27.49
N PRO A 117 -17.70 10.88 28.20
CA PRO A 117 -16.61 11.43 28.99
C PRO A 117 -16.80 11.06 30.47
N SER A 118 -15.95 10.18 31.01
CA SER A 118 -15.40 10.30 32.39
C SER A 118 -14.82 8.98 32.90
N THR A 119 -13.49 8.87 32.91
CA THR A 119 -12.73 8.56 34.14
C THR A 119 -11.23 8.70 33.86
N GLN A 120 -10.59 9.63 34.58
CA GLN A 120 -9.14 9.78 34.59
C GLN A 120 -8.49 8.64 35.36
N GLY A 121 -7.44 8.04 34.79
CA GLY A 121 -6.43 7.35 35.58
C GLY A 121 -5.80 6.13 34.94
N LYS A 122 -4.68 6.36 34.23
CA LYS A 122 -3.63 5.41 33.80
C LYS A 122 -3.86 4.63 32.49
N ARG A 123 -2.92 4.95 31.59
CA ARG A 123 -2.54 4.29 30.32
C ARG A 123 -3.57 4.40 29.22
N ILE A 124 -3.27 5.33 28.33
CA ILE A 124 -3.87 5.51 27.02
C ILE A 124 -3.89 4.14 26.32
N ALA A 125 -5.05 3.49 26.32
CA ALA A 125 -5.39 2.48 25.34
C ALA A 125 -5.52 3.21 24.00
N ARG A 126 -4.39 3.45 23.32
CA ARG A 126 -4.43 3.70 21.88
C ARG A 126 -4.77 2.35 21.27
N CYS A 127 -5.93 2.25 20.63
CA CYS A 127 -6.19 1.18 19.69
C CYS A 127 -5.19 1.37 18.54
N ILE A 128 -4.00 0.79 18.67
CA ILE A 128 -2.95 0.90 17.66
C ILE A 128 -3.30 -0.11 16.58
N ASP A 129 -3.52 0.37 15.36
CA ASP A 129 -3.66 -0.51 14.21
C ASP A 129 -2.27 -0.92 13.71
N ASP A 130 -1.75 -1.98 14.34
CA ASP A 130 -0.49 -2.62 14.01
C ASP A 130 -0.59 -3.60 12.83
N GLY A 131 -1.73 -3.64 12.13
CA GLY A 131 -1.97 -4.56 11.01
C GLY A 131 -2.27 -6.00 11.45
N SER A 132 -2.33 -6.29 12.75
CA SER A 132 -2.67 -7.61 13.30
C SER A 132 -3.96 -8.16 12.74
N LYS A 133 -5.01 -7.33 12.65
CA LYS A 133 -6.33 -7.75 12.13
C LYS A 133 -6.28 -8.25 10.69
N GLY A 134 -5.54 -7.55 9.82
CA GLY A 134 -5.39 -7.93 8.41
C GLY A 134 -4.64 -9.25 8.25
N LEU A 135 -3.54 -9.40 9.00
CA LEU A 135 -2.75 -10.64 9.01
C LEU A 135 -3.51 -11.81 9.64
N HIS A 136 -4.22 -11.57 10.74
CA HIS A 136 -5.03 -12.58 11.42
C HIS A 136 -6.14 -13.11 10.50
N LYS A 137 -6.85 -12.21 9.81
CA LYS A 137 -7.84 -12.55 8.79
C LYS A 137 -7.26 -13.43 7.67
N ILE A 138 -6.07 -13.11 7.17
CA ILE A 138 -5.46 -13.90 6.10
C ILE A 138 -4.98 -15.26 6.60
N PHE A 139 -4.22 -15.30 7.69
CA PHE A 139 -3.52 -16.51 8.11
C PHE A 139 -4.36 -17.43 9.02
N VAL A 140 -5.10 -16.86 9.97
CA VAL A 140 -5.88 -17.63 10.95
C VAL A 140 -7.28 -17.92 10.43
N GLU A 141 -8.05 -16.89 10.04
CA GLU A 141 -9.40 -17.11 9.49
C GLU A 141 -9.35 -17.84 8.14
N GLY A 142 -8.29 -17.61 7.36
CA GLY A 142 -7.96 -18.37 6.17
C GLY A 142 -7.53 -19.82 6.41
N LYS A 143 -7.47 -20.27 7.68
CA LYS A 143 -7.09 -21.64 8.11
C LYS A 143 -5.71 -22.08 7.61
N LEU A 144 -4.78 -21.14 7.44
CA LEU A 144 -3.42 -21.42 7.01
C LEU A 144 -2.50 -21.73 8.20
N ILE A 145 -2.79 -21.15 9.36
CA ILE A 145 -2.18 -21.43 10.65
C ILE A 145 -3.28 -21.53 11.73
N THR A 146 -2.95 -22.09 12.89
CA THR A 146 -3.88 -22.15 14.02
C THR A 146 -3.84 -20.87 14.87
N GLN A 147 -4.86 -20.65 15.71
CA GLN A 147 -4.84 -19.56 16.70
C GLN A 147 -3.63 -19.71 17.66
N PHE A 148 -3.28 -20.94 18.02
CA PHE A 148 -2.11 -21.20 18.85
C PHE A 148 -0.80 -20.78 18.16
N ASP A 149 -0.66 -21.04 16.86
CA ASP A 149 0.49 -20.59 16.08
C ASP A 149 0.56 -19.06 16.03
N TRP A 150 -0.59 -18.39 15.84
CA TRP A 150 -0.69 -16.94 15.87
C TRP A 150 -0.20 -16.36 17.19
N ASP A 151 -0.72 -16.83 18.32
CA ASP A 151 -0.36 -16.30 19.65
C ASP A 151 1.13 -16.48 19.97
N ASN A 152 1.79 -17.48 19.37
CA ASN A 152 3.22 -17.72 19.51
C ASN A 152 4.09 -16.93 18.52
N CYS A 153 3.55 -16.51 17.38
CA CYS A 153 4.31 -15.86 16.30
C CYS A 153 4.09 -14.34 16.24
N TRP A 154 2.89 -13.88 16.58
CA TRP A 154 2.56 -12.47 16.64
C TRP A 154 3.20 -11.84 17.86
N LYS A 155 3.95 -10.76 17.66
CA LYS A 155 4.51 -9.94 18.72
C LYS A 155 4.00 -8.52 18.52
N ALA A 156 3.26 -8.02 19.50
CA ALA A 156 2.84 -6.63 19.51
C ALA A 156 4.06 -5.71 19.50
N VAL A 157 3.92 -4.55 18.87
CA VAL A 157 5.00 -3.58 18.75
C VAL A 157 5.40 -3.04 20.12
N ASP A 158 6.70 -3.08 20.40
CA ASP A 158 7.29 -2.51 21.61
C ASP A 158 7.79 -1.09 21.34
N TYR A 159 7.10 -0.10 21.91
CA TYR A 159 7.47 1.31 21.81
C TYR A 159 8.59 1.72 22.76
N ASP A 160 8.83 0.92 23.81
CA ASP A 160 9.85 1.16 24.83
C ASP A 160 11.15 0.39 24.53
N ALA A 161 11.22 -0.25 23.35
CA ALA A 161 12.38 -1.00 22.91
C ALA A 161 13.65 -0.10 22.86
N PRO A 162 14.83 -0.64 23.19
CA PRO A 162 16.08 0.11 23.10
C PRO A 162 16.32 0.65 21.68
N THR A 163 16.83 1.88 21.56
CA THR A 163 17.21 2.49 20.27
C THR A 163 18.09 1.55 19.46
N GLY A 164 17.79 1.41 18.16
CA GLY A 164 18.51 0.49 17.28
C GLY A 164 17.97 -0.94 17.24
N THR A 165 17.01 -1.31 18.10
CA THR A 165 16.36 -2.63 18.05
C THR A 165 15.46 -2.72 16.82
N ILE A 166 15.71 -3.72 15.97
CA ILE A 166 14.84 -4.02 14.81
C ILE A 166 13.79 -5.04 15.25
N SER A 167 12.52 -4.69 15.11
CA SER A 167 11.42 -5.59 15.47
C SER A 167 11.35 -6.77 14.49
N PRO A 168 11.22 -8.02 14.97
CA PRO A 168 11.10 -9.17 14.09
C PRO A 168 9.74 -9.17 13.38
N SER A 169 9.76 -9.44 12.08
CA SER A 169 8.55 -9.64 11.29
C SER A 169 7.78 -10.89 11.73
N PHE A 170 6.45 -10.81 11.75
CA PHE A 170 5.57 -11.97 11.91
C PHE A 170 5.89 -13.08 10.89
N ILE A 171 6.17 -12.70 9.64
CA ILE A 171 6.50 -13.64 8.57
C ILE A 171 7.82 -14.38 8.86
N GLN A 172 8.80 -13.68 9.43
CA GLN A 172 10.05 -14.31 9.86
C GLN A 172 9.81 -15.26 11.04
N ASN A 173 9.00 -14.86 12.03
CA ASN A 173 8.67 -15.71 13.18
C ASN A 173 7.99 -17.02 12.78
N LEU A 174 7.14 -17.01 11.74
CA LEU A 174 6.52 -18.23 11.19
C LEU A 174 7.56 -19.19 10.60
N ALA A 175 8.55 -18.65 9.90
CA ALA A 175 9.62 -19.43 9.28
C ALA A 175 10.57 -20.01 10.32
N ASP A 176 10.98 -19.20 11.29
CA ASP A 176 11.90 -19.61 12.37
C ASP A 176 11.31 -20.75 13.23
N ARG A 177 9.98 -20.80 13.35
CA ARG A 177 9.25 -21.85 14.07
C ARG A 177 8.89 -23.06 13.20
N SER A 178 9.34 -23.09 11.94
CA SER A 178 9.03 -24.16 10.97
C SER A 178 7.53 -24.35 10.71
N ILE A 179 6.71 -23.32 10.92
CA ILE A 179 5.26 -23.34 10.67
C ILE A 179 5.00 -23.07 9.18
N MET A 180 5.66 -22.05 8.63
CA MET A 180 5.52 -21.68 7.22
C MET A 180 6.79 -21.01 6.68
N PRO A 181 7.33 -21.46 5.53
CA PRO A 181 8.45 -20.77 4.87
C PRO A 181 8.09 -19.34 4.46
N VAL A 182 9.07 -18.44 4.48
CA VAL A 182 8.90 -17.02 4.12
C VAL A 182 8.27 -16.87 2.74
N GLU A 183 8.78 -17.58 1.73
CA GLU A 183 8.32 -17.47 0.33
C GLU A 183 6.84 -17.86 0.20
N ARG A 184 6.39 -18.83 0.98
CA ARG A 184 4.98 -19.26 0.99
C ARG A 184 4.11 -18.21 1.64
N ALA A 185 4.54 -17.65 2.77
CA ALA A 185 3.79 -16.64 3.50
C ALA A 185 3.67 -15.33 2.69
N LEU A 186 4.74 -14.90 2.03
CA LEU A 186 4.71 -13.73 1.13
C LEU A 186 3.83 -13.96 -0.09
N ARG A 187 3.83 -15.18 -0.67
CA ARG A 187 2.92 -15.52 -1.77
C ARG A 187 1.45 -15.42 -1.36
N ILE A 188 1.11 -15.89 -0.17
CA ILE A 188 -0.24 -15.77 0.36
C ILE A 188 -0.63 -14.30 0.54
N LEU A 189 0.29 -13.47 1.03
CA LEU A 189 0.04 -12.02 1.17
C LEU A 189 -0.16 -11.33 -0.19
N MET A 190 0.59 -11.71 -1.23
CA MET A 190 0.37 -11.23 -2.59
C MET A 190 -1.02 -11.64 -3.10
N ASP A 191 -1.34 -12.93 -3.02
CA ASP A 191 -2.56 -13.50 -3.60
C ASP A 191 -3.83 -13.01 -2.87
N LYS A 192 -3.79 -12.92 -1.54
CA LYS A 192 -4.94 -12.54 -0.70
C LYS A 192 -5.02 -11.04 -0.42
N GLY A 193 -3.88 -10.38 -0.29
CA GLY A 193 -3.78 -8.96 0.03
C GLY A 193 -3.71 -8.04 -1.19
N LYS A 194 -3.46 -8.59 -2.39
CA LYS A 194 -3.28 -7.83 -3.65
C LYS A 194 -2.17 -6.77 -3.57
N PHE A 195 -1.12 -7.03 -2.79
CA PHE A 195 0.04 -6.15 -2.70
C PHE A 195 1.12 -6.58 -3.69
N GLY A 196 1.78 -5.58 -4.30
CA GLY A 196 2.95 -5.81 -5.13
C GLY A 196 4.12 -6.39 -4.33
N PHE A 197 4.97 -7.19 -4.99
CA PHE A 197 6.19 -7.73 -4.41
C PHE A 197 7.42 -7.11 -5.05
N ILE A 198 8.42 -6.79 -4.23
CA ILE A 198 9.68 -6.20 -4.68
C ILE A 198 10.87 -7.09 -4.24
N PRO A 199 11.69 -7.58 -5.18
CA PRO A 199 12.96 -8.24 -4.85
C PRO A 199 14.02 -7.19 -4.52
N LEU A 200 14.06 -6.74 -3.26
CA LEU A 200 15.01 -5.72 -2.77
C LEU A 200 16.48 -6.03 -3.09
N ASN A 201 16.85 -7.31 -3.16
CA ASN A 201 18.22 -7.73 -3.50
C ASN A 201 18.65 -7.39 -4.94
N ARG A 202 17.72 -7.05 -5.82
CA ARG A 202 17.97 -6.64 -7.21
C ARG A 202 17.76 -5.14 -7.42
N TYR A 203 17.43 -4.40 -6.37
CA TYR A 203 17.10 -2.99 -6.43
C TYR A 203 18.21 -2.16 -5.78
N ASP A 204 18.61 -1.08 -6.44
CA ASP A 204 19.55 -0.11 -5.87
C ASP A 204 18.77 0.86 -4.97
N ILE A 205 18.92 0.70 -3.67
CA ILE A 205 18.22 1.52 -2.67
C ILE A 205 18.73 2.96 -2.71
N ASP A 206 17.83 3.93 -2.87
CA ASP A 206 18.16 5.35 -2.71
C ASP A 206 18.37 5.68 -1.22
N LEU A 207 19.63 5.58 -0.79
CA LEU A 207 20.05 5.83 0.59
C LEU A 207 19.76 7.25 1.04
N ASP A 208 19.83 8.24 0.14
CA ASP A 208 19.64 9.64 0.48
C ASP A 208 18.16 9.96 0.71
N SER A 209 17.25 9.30 -0.02
CA SER A 209 15.82 9.36 0.28
C SER A 209 15.44 8.56 1.51
N ALA A 210 16.01 7.37 1.70
CA ALA A 210 15.73 6.54 2.87
C ALA A 210 16.12 7.21 4.19
N ARG A 211 17.28 7.88 4.23
CA ARG A 211 17.81 8.56 5.44
C ARG A 211 17.03 9.80 5.89
N LYS A 212 16.06 10.27 5.09
CA LYS A 212 15.16 11.37 5.49
C LYS A 212 14.11 10.92 6.51
N PHE A 213 13.86 9.61 6.60
CA PHE A 213 12.89 9.02 7.51
C PHE A 213 13.51 8.74 8.89
N ASP A 214 12.66 8.69 9.91
CA ASP A 214 13.09 8.30 11.25
C ASP A 214 13.54 6.83 11.26
N ALA A 215 14.81 6.62 11.62
CA ALA A 215 15.42 5.31 11.70
C ALA A 215 14.70 4.39 12.72
N ASP A 216 14.24 4.94 13.84
CA ASP A 216 13.58 4.15 14.88
C ASP A 216 12.18 3.73 14.46
N VAL A 217 11.46 4.55 13.67
CA VAL A 217 10.19 4.14 13.04
C VAL A 217 10.45 2.99 12.05
N CYS A 218 11.45 3.12 11.18
CA CYS A 218 11.81 2.07 10.21
C CYS A 218 12.18 0.74 10.90
N ARG A 219 12.95 0.81 11.99
CA ARG A 219 13.35 -0.36 12.80
C ARG A 219 12.19 -0.97 13.58
N ARG A 220 11.35 -0.16 14.21
CA ARG A 220 10.19 -0.60 15.01
C ARG A 220 9.17 -1.37 14.16
N TRP A 221 8.90 -0.89 12.95
CA TRP A 221 7.91 -1.48 12.06
C TRP A 221 8.48 -2.47 11.04
N CYS A 222 9.81 -2.63 11.01
CA CYS A 222 10.51 -3.41 10.00
C CYS A 222 10.11 -2.96 8.58
N MET A 223 10.27 -1.66 8.31
CA MET A 223 9.92 -1.00 7.05
C MET A 223 11.13 -0.26 6.49
N LEU A 224 11.23 -0.23 5.17
CA LEU A 224 12.34 0.38 4.46
C LEU A 224 11.84 1.22 3.29
N PRO A 225 11.85 2.56 3.40
CA PRO A 225 11.79 3.43 2.24
C PRO A 225 12.99 3.11 1.34
N PHE A 226 12.74 2.74 0.09
CA PHE A 226 13.81 2.29 -0.82
C PHE A 226 13.94 3.14 -2.07
N ASP A 227 12.89 3.87 -2.44
CA ASP A 227 12.86 4.74 -3.61
C ASP A 227 11.81 5.84 -3.43
N ARG A 228 11.88 6.88 -4.26
CA ARG A 228 10.93 7.98 -4.28
C ARG A 228 10.58 8.35 -5.71
N MET A 229 9.27 8.35 -6.00
CA MET A 229 8.72 8.89 -7.24
C MET A 229 7.91 10.17 -6.94
N SER A 230 8.50 11.33 -7.24
CA SER A 230 7.87 12.64 -7.04
C SER A 230 7.44 12.92 -5.58
N LYS A 231 6.17 12.71 -5.25
CA LYS A 231 5.62 12.89 -3.90
C LYS A 231 5.30 11.55 -3.22
N THR A 232 5.55 10.44 -3.90
CA THR A 232 5.26 9.11 -3.42
C THR A 232 6.57 8.42 -3.06
N VAL A 233 6.61 7.80 -1.90
CA VAL A 233 7.76 7.05 -1.40
C VAL A 233 7.40 5.58 -1.49
N LEU A 234 8.27 4.80 -2.13
CA LEU A 234 8.10 3.36 -2.20
C LEU A 234 8.74 2.75 -0.95
N VAL A 235 7.94 1.97 -0.23
CA VAL A 235 8.30 1.43 1.08
C VAL A 235 8.14 -0.08 1.07
N ALA A 236 9.23 -0.78 1.36
CA ALA A 236 9.22 -2.22 1.52
C ALA A 236 8.82 -2.59 2.95
N THR A 237 7.88 -3.53 3.08
CA THR A 237 7.37 -4.03 4.36
C THR A 237 7.05 -5.52 4.26
N SER A 238 6.93 -6.18 5.41
CA SER A 238 6.37 -7.54 5.51
C SER A 238 5.01 -7.56 6.21
N ASN A 239 4.53 -6.39 6.64
CA ASN A 239 3.20 -6.16 7.21
C ASN A 239 2.59 -4.91 6.55
N PRO A 240 1.89 -5.06 5.41
CA PRO A 240 1.33 -3.93 4.68
C PRO A 240 0.03 -3.38 5.28
N PHE A 241 -0.51 -4.00 6.32
CA PHE A 241 -1.81 -3.63 6.90
C PHE A 241 -1.71 -2.61 8.05
N SER A 242 -0.50 -2.28 8.51
CA SER A 242 -0.36 -1.38 9.65
C SER A 242 -0.62 0.07 9.25
N LEU A 243 -1.79 0.59 9.62
CA LEU A 243 -2.12 2.00 9.46
C LEU A 243 -1.26 2.88 10.37
N GLN A 244 -0.93 2.41 11.58
CA GLN A 244 -0.08 3.17 12.49
C GLN A 244 1.34 3.37 11.92
N ALA A 245 1.91 2.32 11.31
CA ALA A 245 3.23 2.41 10.70
C ALA A 245 3.25 3.41 9.54
N ALA A 246 2.19 3.40 8.71
CA ALA A 246 2.03 4.37 7.62
C ALA A 246 1.98 5.82 8.16
N LEU A 247 1.19 6.06 9.21
CA LEU A 247 1.07 7.39 9.83
C LEU A 247 2.40 7.88 10.42
N GLU A 248 3.12 7.03 11.17
CA GLU A 248 4.43 7.40 11.75
C GLU A 248 5.47 7.68 10.67
N LEU A 249 5.42 6.94 9.56
CA LEU A 249 6.34 7.13 8.44
C LEU A 249 6.05 8.42 7.67
N GLU A 250 4.79 8.72 7.39
CA GLU A 250 4.38 9.97 6.73
C GLU A 250 4.64 11.21 7.61
N GLN A 251 4.58 11.07 8.93
CA GLN A 251 4.97 12.14 9.87
C GLN A 251 6.47 12.47 9.82
N SER A 252 7.31 11.50 9.46
CA SER A 252 8.75 11.74 9.34
C SER A 252 9.07 12.73 8.22
N VAL A 253 8.30 12.69 7.12
CA VAL A 253 8.50 13.58 5.98
C VAL A 253 7.15 14.11 5.46
N PRO A 254 6.69 15.28 5.96
CA PRO A 254 5.39 15.83 5.63
C PRO A 254 5.20 16.07 4.12
N GLY A 255 4.03 15.72 3.61
CA GLY A 255 3.64 15.95 2.21
C GLY A 255 4.09 14.85 1.24
N GLN A 256 4.66 13.76 1.74
CA GLN A 256 4.91 12.54 0.98
C GLN A 256 3.86 11.48 1.28
N ARG A 257 3.43 10.74 0.26
CA ARG A 257 2.53 9.59 0.39
C ARG A 257 3.35 8.32 0.39
N CYS A 258 3.03 7.36 1.27
CA CYS A 258 3.73 6.08 1.29
C CYS A 258 2.98 5.03 0.46
N LEU A 259 3.70 4.31 -0.40
CA LEU A 259 3.19 3.15 -1.13
C LEU A 259 3.94 1.89 -0.69
N PHE A 260 3.19 0.87 -0.28
CA PHE A 260 3.76 -0.31 0.37
C PHE A 260 3.92 -1.50 -0.60
N TYR A 261 5.12 -2.06 -0.63
CA TYR A 261 5.45 -3.30 -1.34
C TYR A 261 5.86 -4.37 -0.35
N ILE A 262 5.49 -5.61 -0.65
CA ILE A 262 5.93 -6.78 0.09
C ILE A 262 7.38 -7.11 -0.30
N ALA A 263 8.26 -7.26 0.68
CA ALA A 263 9.61 -7.79 0.47
C ALA A 263 9.99 -8.82 1.54
N PRO A 264 11.00 -9.67 1.27
CA PRO A 264 11.52 -10.58 2.27
C PRO A 264 12.03 -9.85 3.52
N PRO A 265 11.64 -10.26 4.75
CA PRO A 265 12.07 -9.61 5.97
C PRO A 265 13.60 -9.49 6.09
N ALA A 266 14.34 -10.52 5.68
CA ALA A 266 15.80 -10.51 5.70
C ALA A 266 16.41 -9.39 4.83
N ASP A 267 15.82 -9.14 3.66
CA ASP A 267 16.28 -8.08 2.76
C ASP A 267 15.95 -6.69 3.32
N ILE A 268 14.76 -6.53 3.93
CA ILE A 268 14.36 -5.29 4.60
C ILE A 268 15.32 -4.97 5.75
N ILE A 269 15.59 -5.95 6.63
CA ILE A 269 16.50 -5.80 7.77
C ILE A 269 17.89 -5.38 7.29
N LYS A 270 18.41 -6.05 6.26
CA LYS A 270 19.71 -5.72 5.65
C LYS A 270 19.73 -4.29 5.10
N GLY A 271 18.65 -3.86 4.44
CA GLY A 271 18.49 -2.50 3.94
C GLY A 271 18.47 -1.47 5.07
N ILE A 272 17.68 -1.70 6.14
CA ILE A 272 17.64 -0.84 7.33
C ILE A 272 19.04 -0.67 7.94
N GLN A 273 19.78 -1.78 8.12
CA GLN A 273 21.15 -1.75 8.65
C GLN A 273 22.14 -1.01 7.73
N THR A 274 21.87 -0.98 6.42
CA THR A 274 22.70 -0.28 5.44
C THR A 274 22.39 1.21 5.39
N CYS A 275 21.10 1.57 5.43
CA CYS A 275 20.62 2.94 5.39
C CYS A 275 20.92 3.69 6.69
N PHE A 276 20.62 3.05 7.84
CA PHE A 276 20.66 3.63 9.18
C PHE A 276 21.75 2.96 10.02
N ARG A 277 23.00 3.26 9.68
CA ARG A 277 24.18 2.88 10.48
C ARG A 277 24.27 3.67 11.77
#